data_AF-A0A1H9ZWT4-F1
#
_entry.id   AF-A0A1H9ZWT4-F1
#
_cell.length_a   1.000
_cell.length_b   1.000
_cell.length_c   1.000
_cell.angle_alpha   90.00
_cell.angle_beta   90.00
_cell.angle_gamma   90.00
#
_symmetry.space_group_name_H-M   'P 1'
#
loop_
_entity.id
_entity.type
_entity.pdbx_description
1 polymer ?
#
loop_
_entity_poly.entity_id
_entity_poly.type
_entity_poly.pdbx_seq_one_letter_code
_entity_poly.pdbx_strand_id
1 'polypeptide(L)'
;MLRGTNTIERISAASEILSSLANKNTICIAASHDIELTYILEGIYDNYHFQESVAEDGINSDYILYKDRSYTRNAIKLLKYIGYSEKIVDRATKRVDMFIKTGKWK
;
A
#
# COMPACT_ATOMS: atom_id res chain seq x y z
N MET A 1 4.18 9.65 -4.43
CA MET A 1 5.05 10.68 -5.04
C MET A 1 4.60 11.15 -6.42
N LEU A 2 4.11 10.30 -7.34
CA LEU A 2 3.59 10.76 -8.65
C LEU A 2 2.17 10.24 -8.91
N ARG A 3 1.15 10.94 -8.37
CA ARG A 3 -0.25 10.52 -8.53
C ARG A 3 -0.75 10.85 -9.96
N GLY A 4 -1.58 9.97 -10.55
CA GLY A 4 -2.28 10.25 -11.82
C GLY A 4 -1.59 9.80 -13.11
N THR A 5 -0.50 9.02 -13.04
CA THR A 5 0.15 8.40 -14.20
C THR A 5 0.11 6.87 -14.15
N ASN A 6 0.56 6.22 -15.22
CA ASN A 6 0.68 4.76 -15.32
C ASN A 6 1.47 4.19 -14.13
N THR A 7 0.99 3.09 -13.54
CA THR A 7 1.64 2.45 -12.39
C THR A 7 3.09 2.04 -12.65
N ILE A 8 3.41 1.52 -13.83
CA ILE A 8 4.77 1.08 -14.16
C ILE A 8 5.71 2.29 -14.23
N GLU A 9 5.31 3.34 -14.95
CA GLU A 9 6.11 4.56 -15.07
C GLU A 9 6.25 5.28 -13.73
N ARG A 10 5.17 5.32 -12.93
CA ARG A 10 5.19 5.89 -11.59
C ARG A 10 6.22 5.20 -10.71
N ILE A 11 6.20 3.87 -10.64
CA ILE A 11 7.11 3.09 -9.79
C ILE A 11 8.55 3.29 -10.27
N SER A 12 8.80 3.19 -11.58
CA SER A 12 10.12 3.38 -12.18
C SER A 12 10.69 4.78 -11.91
N ALA A 13 9.92 5.83 -12.17
CA ALA A 13 10.37 7.20 -11.92
C ALA A 13 10.60 7.46 -10.42
N ALA A 14 9.72 6.96 -9.56
CA ALA A 14 9.85 7.12 -8.12
C ALA A 14 11.08 6.40 -7.55
N SER A 15 11.42 5.20 -8.05
CA SER A 15 12.62 4.48 -7.60
C SER A 15 13.89 5.23 -7.95
N GLU A 16 14.00 5.75 -9.17
CA GLU A 16 15.20 6.50 -9.60
C GLU A 16 15.37 7.81 -8.83
N ILE A 17 14.28 8.55 -8.60
CA ILE A 17 14.32 9.78 -7.82
C ILE A 17 14.79 9.49 -6.38
N LEU A 18 14.22 8.48 -5.72
CA LEU A 18 14.58 8.15 -4.35
C LEU A 18 16.01 7.61 -4.23
N SER A 19 16.46 6.76 -5.15
CA SER A 19 17.85 6.30 -5.20
C SER A 19 18.84 7.45 -5.39
N SER A 20 18.48 8.45 -6.21
CA SER A 20 19.31 9.64 -6.39
C SER A 20 19.41 10.48 -5.11
N LEU A 21 18.32 10.60 -4.35
CA LEU A 21 18.31 11.35 -3.08
C LEU A 21 19.11 10.65 -1.98
N ALA A 22 19.09 9.32 -1.93
CA ALA A 22 19.84 8.55 -0.94
C ALA A 22 21.37 8.79 -0.99
N ASN A 23 21.89 9.17 -2.16
CA ASN A 23 23.31 9.46 -2.36
C ASN A 23 23.69 10.92 -2.10
N LYS A 24 22.78 11.73 -1.56
CA LYS A 24 23.01 13.15 -1.26
C LYS A 24 22.99 13.40 0.24
N ASN A 25 23.48 14.56 0.66
CA ASN A 25 23.41 15.01 2.05
C ASN A 25 21.97 15.45 2.41
N THR A 26 21.02 14.52 2.41
CA THR A 26 19.59 14.78 2.62
C THR A 26 18.97 13.70 3.49
N ILE A 27 18.08 14.12 4.39
CA ILE A 27 17.18 13.20 5.10
C ILE A 27 15.89 13.09 4.28
N CYS A 28 15.62 11.90 3.73
CA CYS A 28 14.45 11.65 2.90
C CYS A 28 13.46 10.73 3.62
N ILE A 29 12.19 11.15 3.66
CA ILE A 29 11.06 10.34 4.13
C ILE A 29 10.02 10.35 3.02
N ALA A 30 9.62 9.16 2.57
CA ALA A 30 8.65 9.00 1.49
C ALA A 30 7.48 8.11 1.93
N ALA A 31 6.26 8.60 1.72
CA ALA A 31 5.04 7.81 1.90
C ALA A 31 4.52 7.34 0.54
N SER A 32 4.24 6.03 0.43
CA SER A 32 3.71 5.42 -0.79
C SER A 32 2.76 4.26 -0.50
N HIS A 33 1.85 4.01 -1.44
CA HIS A 33 1.03 2.78 -1.48
C HIS A 33 1.60 1.72 -2.44
N ASP A 34 2.63 2.09 -3.22
CA ASP A 34 3.28 1.18 -4.16
C ASP A 34 4.22 0.24 -3.37
N ILE A 35 3.75 -0.98 -3.10
CA ILE A 35 4.50 -2.01 -2.37
C ILE A 35 5.79 -2.37 -3.13
N GLU A 36 5.77 -2.31 -4.45
CA GLU A 36 6.90 -2.58 -5.33
C GLU A 36 8.10 -1.67 -5.01
N LEU A 37 7.87 -0.40 -4.65
CA LEU A 37 8.96 0.52 -4.26
C LEU A 37 9.69 0.03 -3.01
N THR A 38 8.97 -0.60 -2.08
CA THR A 38 9.56 -1.14 -0.84
C THR A 38 10.52 -2.29 -1.12
N TYR A 39 10.36 -2.99 -2.25
CA TYR A 39 11.26 -4.05 -2.70
C TYR A 39 12.43 -3.48 -3.51
N ILE A 40 12.16 -2.58 -4.46
CA ILE A 40 13.19 -1.99 -5.33
C ILE A 40 14.26 -1.24 -4.51
N LEU A 41 13.86 -0.57 -3.43
CA LEU A 41 14.73 0.27 -2.61
C LEU A 41 15.22 -0.42 -1.33
N GLU A 42 15.06 -1.74 -1.24
CA GLU A 42 15.57 -2.53 -0.10
C GLU A 42 17.09 -2.39 0.02
N GLY A 43 17.58 -2.15 1.23
CA GLY A 43 19.00 -1.88 1.49
C GLY A 43 19.45 -0.44 1.21
N ILE A 44 18.61 0.40 0.59
CA ILE A 44 18.84 1.84 0.42
C ILE A 44 18.02 2.63 1.45
N TYR A 45 16.76 2.22 1.66
CA TYR A 45 15.84 2.81 2.63
C TYR A 45 15.34 1.76 3.64
N ASP A 46 15.11 2.20 4.86
CA ASP A 46 14.39 1.42 5.86
C ASP A 46 12.87 1.50 5.61
N ASN A 47 12.20 0.35 5.57
CA ASN A 47 10.75 0.30 5.42
C ASN A 47 10.04 0.44 6.77
N TYR A 48 8.97 1.23 6.77
CA TYR A 48 8.07 1.38 7.90
C TYR A 48 6.62 1.46 7.42
N HIS A 49 5.67 1.14 8.30
CA HIS A 49 4.25 1.25 8.01
C HIS A 49 3.42 1.64 9.23
N PHE A 50 2.23 2.20 8.95
CA PHE A 50 1.15 2.32 9.91
C PHE A 50 0.21 1.12 9.79
N GLN A 51 -0.42 0.76 10.91
CA GLN A 51 -1.46 -0.26 10.94
C GLN A 51 -2.81 0.38 11.19
N GLU A 52 -3.83 -0.24 10.60
CA GLU A 52 -5.22 0.13 10.80
C GLU A 52 -6.02 -1.13 11.06
N SER A 53 -6.96 -1.05 11.98
CA SER A 53 -7.97 -2.08 12.20
C SER A 53 -9.34 -1.51 11.85
N VAL A 54 -10.17 -2.34 11.23
CA VAL A 54 -11.56 -1.99 10.94
C VAL A 54 -12.42 -2.80 11.89
N ALA A 55 -13.15 -2.11 12.76
CA ALA A 55 -14.08 -2.67 13.74
C ALA A 55 -15.51 -2.16 13.44
N GLU A 56 -16.49 -2.58 14.23
CA GLU A 56 -17.90 -2.19 14.04
C GLU A 56 -18.13 -0.69 14.24
N ASP A 57 -17.31 -0.04 15.05
CA ASP A 57 -17.38 1.37 15.43
C ASP A 57 -16.60 2.30 14.50
N GLY A 58 -15.74 1.77 13.62
CA GLY A 58 -14.92 2.60 12.75
C GLY A 58 -13.62 1.99 12.26
N ILE A 59 -12.79 2.90 11.72
CA ILE A 59 -11.39 2.64 11.44
C ILE A 59 -10.59 3.13 12.64
N ASN A 60 -9.85 2.24 13.27
CA ASN A 60 -8.93 2.55 14.36
C ASN A 60 -7.50 2.49 13.83
N SER A 61 -6.84 3.65 13.78
CA SER A 61 -5.41 3.80 13.54
C SER A 61 -4.71 3.94 14.89
N ASP A 62 -3.68 3.13 15.15
CA ASP A 62 -2.93 3.22 16.41
C ASP A 62 -1.86 4.33 16.41
N TYR A 63 -1.62 4.92 15.24
CA TYR A 63 -0.62 5.97 15.00
C TYR A 63 0.81 5.56 15.36
N ILE A 64 1.10 4.25 15.37
CA ILE A 64 2.43 3.71 15.65
C ILE A 64 3.14 3.39 14.33
N LEU A 65 4.40 3.81 14.23
CA LEU A 65 5.26 3.49 13.11
C LEU A 65 5.94 2.13 13.35
N TYR A 66 5.47 1.10 12.67
CA TYR A 66 6.03 -0.25 12.74
C TYR A 66 7.14 -0.41 11.71
N LYS A 67 8.16 -1.21 12.05
CA LYS A 67 9.20 -1.62 11.11
C LYS A 67 8.62 -2.52 10.01
N ASP A 68 9.35 -2.57 8.91
CA ASP A 68 9.08 -3.37 7.73
C ASP A 68 7.85 -2.93 6.92
N ARG A 69 7.55 -3.69 5.87
CA ARG A 69 6.50 -3.42 4.90
C ARG A 69 5.12 -3.75 5.47
N SER A 70 4.10 -3.01 5.07
CA SER A 70 2.72 -3.39 5.36
C SER A 70 2.25 -4.53 4.46
N TYR A 71 1.62 -5.55 5.06
CA TYR A 71 0.92 -6.62 4.33
C TYR A 71 -0.60 -6.47 4.38
N THR A 72 -1.12 -5.48 5.12
CA THR A 72 -2.56 -5.33 5.37
C THR A 72 -3.28 -4.67 4.20
N ARG A 73 -4.46 -5.20 3.86
CA ARG A 73 -5.34 -4.67 2.81
C ARG A 73 -6.72 -4.36 3.39
N ASN A 74 -6.90 -3.14 3.90
CA ASN A 74 -8.12 -2.78 4.64
C ASN A 74 -9.23 -2.15 3.78
N ALA A 75 -8.95 -1.81 2.52
CA ALA A 75 -9.91 -1.12 1.65
C ALA A 75 -11.25 -1.87 1.48
N ILE A 76 -11.24 -3.21 1.43
CA ILE A 76 -12.48 -3.99 1.31
C ILE A 76 -13.26 -4.00 2.63
N LYS A 77 -12.58 -4.07 3.77
CA LYS A 77 -13.23 -3.97 5.09
C LYS A 77 -13.90 -2.60 5.24
N LEU A 78 -13.28 -1.55 4.69
CA LEU A 78 -13.84 -0.21 4.66
C LEU A 78 -15.15 -0.13 3.86
N LEU A 79 -15.30 -0.88 2.76
CA LEU A 79 -16.57 -0.94 2.02
C LEU A 79 -17.72 -1.42 2.92
N LYS A 80 -17.46 -2.44 3.74
CA LYS A 80 -18.44 -2.95 4.70
C LYS A 80 -18.84 -1.88 5.70
N TYR A 81 -17.86 -1.19 6.29
CA TYR A 81 -18.10 -0.12 7.25
C TYR A 81 -18.91 1.06 6.67
N ILE A 82 -18.65 1.48 5.44
CA ILE A 82 -19.37 2.59 4.77
C ILE A 82 -20.82 2.19 4.39
N GLY A 83 -21.21 0.92 4.57
CA GLY A 83 -22.57 0.44 4.33
C GLY A 83 -22.82 -0.08 2.92
N TYR A 84 -21.77 -0.46 2.18
CA TYR A 84 -21.97 -1.18 0.92
C TYR A 84 -22.54 -2.58 1.20
N SER A 85 -23.43 -3.04 0.31
CA SER A 85 -24.05 -4.36 0.45
C SER A 85 -23.02 -5.49 0.57
N GLU A 86 -23.32 -6.50 1.39
CA GLU A 86 -22.48 -7.71 1.54
C GLU A 86 -22.14 -8.34 0.18
N LYS A 87 -23.08 -8.33 -0.78
CA LYS A 87 -22.84 -8.82 -2.14
C LYS A 87 -21.73 -8.07 -2.89
N ILE A 88 -21.51 -6.78 -2.62
CA ILE A 88 -20.39 -6.02 -3.19
C ILE A 88 -19.09 -6.38 -2.48
N VAL A 89 -19.11 -6.42 -1.15
CA VAL A 89 -17.94 -6.76 -0.31
C VAL A 89 -17.43 -8.16 -0.64
N ASP A 90 -18.32 -9.16 -0.73
CA ASP A 90 -17.99 -10.55 -1.08
C ASP A 90 -17.37 -10.66 -2.45
N ARG A 91 -17.93 -9.96 -3.45
CA ARG A 91 -17.39 -9.98 -4.82
C ARG A 91 -16.04 -9.30 -4.90
N ALA A 92 -15.84 -8.21 -4.17
CA ALA A 92 -14.53 -7.55 -4.08
C ALA A 92 -13.48 -8.46 -3.43
N THR A 93 -13.85 -9.12 -2.32
CA THR A 93 -12.98 -10.08 -1.62
C THR A 93 -12.57 -11.23 -2.55
N LYS A 94 -13.54 -11.87 -3.21
CA LYS A 94 -13.28 -12.97 -4.15
C LYS A 94 -12.35 -12.58 -5.30
N ARG A 95 -12.47 -11.35 -5.82
CA ARG A 95 -11.58 -10.83 -6.86
C ARG A 95 -10.13 -10.72 -6.39
N VAL A 96 -9.94 -10.18 -5.18
CA VAL A 96 -8.60 -10.06 -4.58
C VAL A 96 -8.00 -11.43 -4.32
N ASP A 97 -8.77 -12.36 -3.73
CA ASP A 97 -8.29 -13.71 -3.46
C ASP A 97 -7.89 -14.45 -4.74
N MET A 98 -8.68 -14.29 -5.80
CA MET A 98 -8.37 -14.87 -7.11
C MET A 98 -7.09 -14.27 -7.71
N PHE A 99 -6.94 -12.95 -7.64
CA PHE A 99 -5.73 -12.28 -8.11
C PHE A 99 -4.49 -12.73 -7.34
N ILE A 100 -4.56 -12.83 -6.01
CA ILE A 100 -3.45 -13.32 -5.18
C ILE A 100 -3.06 -14.75 -5.57
N LYS A 101 -4.04 -15.62 -5.84
CA LYS A 101 -3.79 -17.02 -6.20
C LYS A 101 -3.27 -17.22 -7.62
N THR A 102 -3.67 -16.37 -8.57
CA THR A 102 -3.50 -16.64 -10.00
C THR A 102 -2.76 -15.56 -10.79
N GLY A 103 -2.56 -14.38 -10.19
CA GLY A 103 -2.05 -13.19 -10.87
C GLY A 103 -3.00 -12.60 -11.91
N LYS A 104 -4.27 -13.05 -11.97
CA LYS A 104 -5.25 -12.63 -13.00
C LYS A 104 -6.54 -12.10 -12.37
N TRP A 105 -7.08 -11.05 -12.98
CA TRP A 105 -8.39 -10.49 -12.62
C TRP A 105 -9.53 -11.26 -13.30
N LYS A 106 -10.61 -11.52 -12.58
CA LYS A 106 -11.83 -12.14 -13.11
C LYS A 106 -13.08 -11.67 -12.36
#